data_AF-E2AI93-F1
#
_entry.id   AF-E2AI93-F1
#
_cell.length_a   1.000
_cell.length_b   1.000
_cell.length_c   1.000
_cell.angle_alpha   90.00
_cell.angle_beta   90.00
_cell.angle_gamma   90.00
#
_symmetry.space_group_name_H-M   'P 1'
#
loop_
_entity.id
_entity.type
_entity.pdbx_description
1 polymer ?
#
loop_
_entity_poly.entity_id
_entity_poly.type
_entity_poly.pdbx_seq_one_letter_code
_entity_poly.pdbx_strand_id
1 'polypeptide(L)'
;TGYYRVKYDAENWNRLSIYLNNKYLFRQIHVLNRAKIIDDIFHFVMSGQFNLNLFLNILQYLRQDTDYIAWYPMFKNLEYISNL
;
A
#
# COMPACT_ATOMS: atom_id res chain seq x y z
N THR A 1 6.65 -17.71 6.27
CA THR A 1 6.58 -16.26 6.52
C THR A 1 7.98 -15.74 6.79
N GLY A 2 8.30 -14.51 6.38
CA GLY A 2 9.59 -13.86 6.65
C GLY A 2 9.39 -12.44 7.18
N TYR A 3 10.14 -12.08 8.21
CA TYR A 3 10.04 -10.80 8.92
C TYR A 3 10.95 -9.74 8.29
N TYR A 4 10.54 -9.22 7.13
CA TYR A 4 11.29 -8.19 6.41
C TYR A 4 10.35 -7.28 5.60
N ARG A 5 10.71 -6.00 5.44
CA ARG A 5 10.06 -5.06 4.52
C ARG A 5 10.60 -5.27 3.11
N VAL A 6 9.76 -5.08 2.09
CA VAL A 6 10.19 -5.24 0.69
C VAL A 6 10.27 -3.88 0.02
N LYS A 7 11.50 -3.47 -0.34
CA LYS A 7 11.72 -2.25 -1.11
C LYS A 7 11.86 -2.61 -2.58
N TYR A 8 10.82 -2.33 -3.35
CA TYR A 8 10.90 -2.34 -4.82
C TYR A 8 11.53 -1.04 -5.33
N ASP A 9 12.10 -1.07 -6.54
CA ASP A 9 12.44 0.16 -7.26
C ASP A 9 11.18 0.95 -7.66
N ALA A 10 11.36 2.21 -8.07
CA ALA A 10 10.26 3.09 -8.42
C ALA A 10 9.41 2.57 -9.59
N GLU A 11 10.03 1.87 -10.54
CA GLU A 11 9.32 1.31 -11.70
C GLU A 11 8.37 0.19 -11.28
N ASN A 12 8.83 -0.70 -10.42
CA ASN A 12 8.04 -1.79 -9.86
C ASN A 12 6.89 -1.27 -9.00
N TRP A 13 7.10 -0.21 -8.21
CA TRP A 13 6.02 0.45 -7.49
C TRP A 13 4.96 1.05 -8.42
N ASN A 14 5.39 1.63 -9.55
CA ASN A 14 4.46 2.15 -10.54
C ASN A 14 3.65 1.03 -11.21
N ARG A 15 4.31 -0.07 -11.60
CA ARG A 15 3.64 -1.27 -12.13
C ARG A 15 2.66 -1.87 -11.13
N LEU A 16 3.06 -1.93 -9.86
CA LEU A 16 2.21 -2.41 -8.77
C LEU A 16 0.98 -1.51 -8.57
N SER A 17 1.15 -0.19 -8.63
CA SER A 17 0.05 0.77 -8.59
C SER A 17 -0.95 0.53 -9.72
N ILE A 18 -0.48 0.35 -10.96
CA ILE A 18 -1.34 0.04 -12.11
C ILE A 18 -2.09 -1.28 -11.89
N TYR A 19 -1.41 -2.30 -11.39
CA TYR A 19 -1.98 -3.62 -11.15
C TYR A 19 -3.05 -3.59 -10.05
N LEU A 20 -2.77 -2.91 -8.94
CA LEU A 20 -3.70 -2.74 -7.82
C LEU A 20 -4.94 -1.94 -8.22
N ASN A 21 -4.78 -0.89 -9.02
CA ASN A 21 -5.90 -0.08 -9.48
C ASN A 21 -6.77 -0.77 -10.55
N ASN A 22 -6.35 -1.93 -11.08
CA ASN A 22 -7.18 -2.72 -11.98
C ASN A 22 -8.20 -3.55 -11.18
N LYS A 23 -9.49 -3.26 -11.40
CA LYS A 23 -10.64 -3.89 -10.74
C LYS A 23 -10.68 -5.43 -10.78
N TYR A 24 -10.07 -6.05 -11.79
CA TYR A 24 -10.07 -7.50 -11.95
C TYR A 24 -8.76 -8.16 -11.47
N LEU A 25 -7.65 -7.42 -11.47
CA LEU A 25 -6.33 -7.98 -11.18
C LEU A 25 -5.97 -7.91 -9.70
N PHE A 26 -6.40 -6.87 -8.97
CA PHE A 26 -5.94 -6.65 -7.59
C PHE A 26 -6.23 -7.83 -6.65
N ARG A 27 -7.33 -8.55 -6.88
CA ARG A 27 -7.72 -9.74 -6.08
C ARG A 27 -6.79 -10.94 -6.29
N GLN A 28 -5.96 -10.94 -7.34
CA GLN A 28 -4.92 -11.95 -7.53
C GLN A 28 -3.78 -11.79 -6.52
N ILE A 29 -3.59 -10.57 -5.98
CA ILE A 29 -2.68 -10.35 -4.86
C ILE A 29 -3.41 -10.73 -3.58
N HIS A 30 -2.87 -11.69 -2.85
CA HIS A 30 -3.43 -12.14 -1.58
C HIS A 30 -3.63 -10.97 -0.60
N VAL A 31 -4.73 -10.98 0.17
CA VAL A 31 -5.12 -9.87 1.05
C VAL A 31 -4.02 -9.45 2.04
N LEU A 32 -3.26 -10.41 2.58
CA LEU A 32 -2.12 -10.13 3.46
C LEU A 32 -1.00 -9.36 2.75
N ASN A 33 -0.76 -9.64 1.47
CA ASN A 33 0.24 -8.90 0.69
C ASN A 33 -0.26 -7.49 0.37
N ARG A 34 -1.56 -7.33 0.10
CA ARG A 34 -2.17 -5.99 -0.12
C ARG A 34 -2.07 -5.13 1.14
N ALA A 35 -2.34 -5.71 2.30
CA ALA A 35 -2.12 -5.06 3.58
C ALA A 35 -0.65 -4.65 3.77
N LYS A 36 0.28 -5.59 3.55
CA LYS A 36 1.72 -5.33 3.66
C LYS A 36 2.20 -4.23 2.71
N ILE A 37 1.67 -4.19 1.49
CA ILE A 37 1.99 -3.16 0.51
C ILE A 37 1.67 -1.77 1.05
N ILE A 38 0.49 -1.58 1.68
CA ILE A 38 0.07 -0.30 2.27
C ILE A 38 0.97 0.11 3.43
N ASP A 39 1.32 -0.84 4.30
CA ASP A 39 2.23 -0.59 5.43
C ASP A 39 3.63 -0.19 4.95
N ASP A 40 4.19 -0.94 3.98
CA ASP A 40 5.53 -0.69 3.44
C ASP A 40 5.60 0.68 2.74
N ILE A 41 4.65 1.02 1.87
CA ILE A 41 4.68 2.32 1.16
C ILE A 41 4.55 3.51 2.13
N PHE A 42 3.72 3.38 3.17
CA PHE A 42 3.56 4.42 4.17
C PHE A 42 4.86 4.64 4.95
N HIS A 43 5.49 3.55 5.40
CA HIS A 43 6.79 3.61 6.05
C HIS A 43 7.83 4.33 5.18
N PHE A 44 7.88 4.01 3.89
CA PHE A 44 8.83 4.65 2.98
C PHE A 44 8.54 6.13 2.75
N VAL A 45 7.28 6.55 2.65
CA VAL A 45 6.93 7.99 2.57
C VAL A 45 7.33 8.71 3.84
N MET A 46 7.01 8.17 5.02
CA MET A 46 7.38 8.78 6.30
C MET A 46 8.91 8.86 6.50
N SER A 47 9.66 7.93 5.92
CA SER A 47 11.13 7.96 5.92
C SER A 47 11.75 8.86 4.84
N GLY A 48 10.95 9.56 4.03
CA GLY A 48 11.41 10.42 2.94
C GLY A 48 11.98 9.67 1.72
N GLN A 49 11.77 8.36 1.62
CA GLN A 49 12.30 7.53 0.53
C GLN A 49 11.41 7.51 -0.71
N PHE A 50 10.11 7.76 -0.55
CA PHE A 50 9.16 7.89 -1.65
C PHE A 50 8.30 9.15 -1.51
N ASN A 51 7.80 9.63 -2.65
CA ASN A 51 6.93 10.79 -2.71
C ASN A 51 5.50 10.44 -2.30
N LEU A 52 4.82 11.38 -1.64
CA LEU A 52 3.41 11.26 -1.27
C LEU A 52 2.51 10.91 -2.48
N ASN A 53 2.83 11.41 -3.67
CA ASN A 53 2.06 11.12 -4.89
C ASN A 53 2.05 9.62 -5.21
N LEU A 54 3.17 8.91 -5.01
CA LEU A 54 3.23 7.46 -5.24
C LEU A 54 2.33 6.71 -4.25
N PHE A 55 2.34 7.13 -2.98
CA PHE A 55 1.46 6.60 -1.95
C PHE A 55 -0.01 6.80 -2.28
N LEU A 56 -0.41 8.02 -2.64
CA LEU A 56 -1.79 8.33 -3.02
C LEU A 56 -2.25 7.51 -4.23
N ASN A 57 -1.39 7.32 -5.24
CA ASN A 57 -1.71 6.50 -6.41
C ASN A 57 -1.98 5.04 -6.03
N ILE A 58 -1.22 4.49 -5.09
CA ILE A 58 -1.47 3.14 -4.58
C ILE A 58 -2.77 3.13 -3.79
N LEU A 59 -2.98 4.06 -2.85
CA LEU A 59 -4.19 4.08 -2.02
C LEU A 59 -5.51 4.15 -2.80
N GLN A 60 -5.51 4.65 -4.04
CA GLN A 60 -6.71 4.68 -4.88
C GLN A 60 -7.37 3.29 -5.04
N TYR A 61 -6.61 2.19 -5.00
CA TYR A 61 -7.20 0.85 -5.11
C TYR A 61 -8.04 0.47 -3.89
N LEU A 62 -7.80 1.05 -2.71
CA LEU A 62 -8.58 0.71 -1.51
C LEU A 62 -10.08 0.99 -1.72
N ARG A 63 -10.43 1.98 -2.55
CA ARG A 63 -11.82 2.30 -2.90
C ARG A 63 -12.60 1.10 -3.49
N GLN A 64 -11.91 0.14 -4.09
CA GLN A 64 -12.51 -1.07 -4.68
C GLN A 64 -12.27 -2.34 -3.85
N ASP A 65 -11.46 -2.26 -2.79
CA ASP A 65 -11.17 -3.39 -1.90
C ASP A 65 -12.18 -3.41 -0.74
N THR A 66 -12.84 -4.54 -0.54
CA THR A 66 -13.82 -4.73 0.54
C THR A 66 -13.25 -5.55 1.71
N ASP A 67 -12.02 -6.04 1.59
CA ASP A 67 -11.41 -6.86 2.63
C ASP A 67 -10.87 -5.97 3.78
N TYR A 68 -11.43 -6.13 4.98
CA TYR A 68 -11.00 -5.40 6.19
C TYR A 68 -9.50 -5.50 6.45
N ILE A 69 -8.92 -6.68 6.20
CA ILE A 69 -7.48 -6.94 6.41
C ILE A 69 -6.63 -6.01 5.54
N ALA A 70 -7.04 -5.72 4.30
CA ALA A 70 -6.33 -4.78 3.43
C ALA A 70 -6.45 -3.34 3.92
N TRP A 71 -7.56 -2.97 4.55
CA TRP A 71 -7.80 -1.63 5.10
C TRP A 71 -7.12 -1.38 6.45
N TYR A 72 -6.87 -2.43 7.24
CA TYR A 72 -6.32 -2.30 8.60
C TYR A 72 -5.05 -1.44 8.70
N PRO A 73 -4.02 -1.60 7.85
CA PRO A 73 -2.85 -0.74 7.85
C PRO A 73 -3.18 0.72 7.58
N MET A 74 -4.15 0.99 6.70
CA MET A 74 -4.56 2.37 6.40
C MET A 74 -5.18 3.05 7.62
N PHE A 75 -6.01 2.35 8.39
CA PHE A 75 -6.55 2.91 9.64
C PHE A 75 -5.45 3.25 10.64
N LYS A 76 -4.44 2.39 10.76
CA LYS A 76 -3.27 2.64 11.62
C LYS A 76 -2.43 3.82 11.13
N ASN A 77 -2.26 3.96 9.83
CA ASN A 77 -1.55 5.09 9.24
C ASN A 77 -2.31 6.41 9.48
N LEU A 78 -3.64 6.41 9.35
CA LEU A 78 -4.46 7.59 9.66
C LEU A 78 -4.40 7.97 11.14
N GLU A 79 -4.50 6.98 12.04
CA GLU A 79 -4.34 7.17 13.49
C GLU A 79 -2.98 7.81 13.82
N TYR A 80 -1.92 7.32 13.19
CA TYR A 80 -0.58 7.91 13.34
C TYR A 80 -0.54 9.35 12.84
N ILE A 81 -1.03 9.61 11.62
CA ILE A 81 -1.01 10.96 11.02
C ILE A 81 -1.87 11.95 11.83
N SER A 82 -3.00 11.52 12.39
CA SER A 82 -3.85 12.39 13.23
C SER A 82 -3.21 12.78 14.55
N ASN A 83 -2.21 12.00 15.02
CA ASN A 83 -1.50 12.22 16.27
C ASN A 83 -0.13 12.90 16.07
N LEU A 84 0.24 13.23 14.82
CA LEU A 84 1.39 14.09 14.50
C LEU A 84 1.06 15.56 14.81
#